data_AF-A0A4U0ND79-F1
#
_entry.id   AF-A0A4U0ND79-F1
#
_cell.length_a   1.000
_cell.length_b   1.000
_cell.length_c   1.000
_cell.angle_alpha   90.00
_cell.angle_beta   90.00
_cell.angle_gamma   90.00
#
_symmetry.space_group_name_H-M   'P 1'
#
loop_
_entity.id
_entity.type
_entity.pdbx_description
1 polymer ?
#
loop_
_entity_poly.entity_id
_entity_poly.type
_entity_poly.pdbx_seq_one_letter_code
_entity_poly.pdbx_strand_id
1 'polypeptide(L)'
;MMKYTDLPLFVQHSTVFNAGDIDKLLQMDHLPDEGEVDDIRHLPEIQELTNAFIGDDSTRNTHLQLKAKDYLRSGAIEMAWKVILL
;
A
#
# COMPACT_ATOMS: atom_id res chain seq x y z
N MET A 1 9.56 -14.67 -3.98
CA MET A 1 8.73 -13.68 -4.67
C MET A 1 7.30 -14.16 -4.62
N MET A 2 6.36 -13.32 -4.16
CA MET A 2 4.93 -13.63 -4.12
C MET A 2 4.38 -13.88 -5.53
N LYS A 3 3.27 -14.63 -5.63
CA LYS A 3 2.52 -14.77 -6.87
C LYS A 3 1.37 -13.77 -6.90
N TYR A 4 0.92 -13.43 -8.11
CA TYR A 4 -0.23 -12.54 -8.30
C TYR A 4 -1.49 -13.00 -7.55
N THR A 5 -1.70 -14.32 -7.46
CA THR A 5 -2.81 -14.93 -6.73
C THR A 5 -2.74 -14.74 -5.21
N ASP A 6 -1.55 -14.42 -4.69
CA ASP A 6 -1.31 -14.22 -3.26
C ASP A 6 -1.61 -12.76 -2.84
N LEU A 7 -1.79 -11.86 -3.81
CA LEU A 7 -2.10 -10.46 -3.54
C LEU A 7 -3.52 -10.30 -2.98
N PRO A 8 -3.78 -9.33 -2.09
CA PRO A 8 -5.14 -9.01 -1.69
C PRO A 8 -6.02 -8.59 -2.88
N LEU A 9 -7.31 -8.92 -2.84
CA LEU A 9 -8.24 -8.64 -3.95
C LEU A 9 -8.30 -7.16 -4.33
N PHE A 10 -8.17 -6.25 -3.36
CA PHE A 10 -8.19 -4.81 -3.62
C PHE A 10 -6.93 -4.31 -4.35
N VAL A 11 -5.82 -5.05 -4.28
CA VAL A 11 -4.62 -4.81 -5.07
C VAL A 11 -4.76 -5.45 -6.46
N GLN A 12 -5.31 -6.67 -6.55
CA GLN A 12 -5.58 -7.33 -7.83
C GLN A 12 -6.56 -6.55 -8.70
N HIS A 13 -7.57 -5.92 -8.09
CA HIS A 13 -8.61 -5.16 -8.78
C HIS A 13 -8.38 -3.64 -8.70
N SER A 14 -7.20 -3.21 -8.28
CA SER A 14 -6.89 -1.79 -8.16
C SER A 14 -6.94 -1.12 -9.53
N THR A 15 -7.60 0.04 -9.60
CA THR A 15 -7.57 0.93 -10.77
C THR A 15 -6.39 1.92 -10.74
N VAL A 16 -5.60 1.93 -9.65
CA VAL A 16 -4.50 2.88 -9.39
C VAL A 16 -3.15 2.30 -9.81
N PHE A 17 -2.87 1.05 -9.45
CA PHE A 17 -1.69 0.30 -9.85
C PHE A 17 -1.77 -0.16 -11.32
N ASN A 18 -0.67 0.02 -12.05
CA ASN A 18 -0.48 -0.57 -13.37
C ASN A 18 0.34 -1.88 -13.27
N ALA A 19 0.52 -2.58 -14.38
CA ALA A 19 1.27 -3.83 -14.42
C ALA A 19 2.69 -3.71 -13.83
N GLY A 20 3.41 -2.61 -14.10
CA GLY A 20 4.75 -2.39 -13.56
C GLY A 20 4.77 -2.12 -12.05
N ASP A 21 3.72 -1.50 -11.50
CA ASP A 21 3.56 -1.35 -10.05
C ASP A 21 3.32 -2.72 -9.39
N ILE A 22 2.47 -3.55 -10.00
CA ILE A 22 2.20 -4.92 -9.55
C ILE A 22 3.47 -5.77 -9.59
N ASP A 23 4.24 -5.70 -10.67
CA ASP A 23 5.51 -6.43 -10.81
C ASP A 23 6.49 -6.07 -9.68
N LYS A 24 6.52 -4.81 -9.23
CA LYS A 24 7.31 -4.37 -8.08
C LYS A 24 6.76 -4.91 -6.76
N LEU A 25 5.45 -4.81 -6.54
CA LEU A 25 4.82 -5.31 -5.32
C LEU A 25 5.06 -6.81 -5.12
N LEU A 26 5.06 -7.57 -6.22
CA LEU A 26 5.34 -9.00 -6.19
C LEU A 26 6.77 -9.33 -5.76
N GLN A 27 7.74 -8.41 -5.83
CA GLN A 27 9.14 -8.67 -5.49
C GLN A 27 9.34 -9.04 -4.02
N MET A 28 8.39 -8.67 -3.16
CA MET A 28 8.36 -9.11 -1.77
C MET A 28 8.07 -10.60 -1.65
N ASP A 29 8.68 -11.25 -0.67
CA ASP A 29 8.45 -12.67 -0.38
C ASP A 29 7.19 -12.92 0.45
N HIS A 30 6.78 -11.93 1.25
CA HIS A 30 5.61 -11.96 2.12
C HIS A 30 5.04 -10.55 2.30
N LEU A 31 3.79 -10.48 2.77
CA LEU A 31 3.16 -9.23 3.18
C LEU A 31 3.66 -8.85 4.58
N PRO A 32 3.83 -7.54 4.88
CA PRO A 32 4.07 -7.08 6.24
C PRO A 32 2.96 -7.55 7.19
N ASP A 33 3.33 -7.84 8.44
CA ASP A 33 2.38 -8.20 9.47
C ASP A 33 1.67 -6.97 10.07
N GLU A 34 0.67 -7.20 10.93
CA GLU A 34 -0.11 -6.11 11.54
C GLU A 34 0.75 -5.16 12.38
N GLY A 35 1.79 -5.66 13.06
CA GLY A 35 2.68 -4.81 13.87
C GLY A 35 3.56 -3.94 12.99
N GLU A 36 4.11 -4.50 11.92
CA GLU A 36 4.89 -3.75 10.94
C GLU A 36 4.08 -2.68 10.21
N VAL A 37 2.79 -2.93 9.98
CA VAL A 37 1.85 -1.94 9.42
C VAL A 37 1.50 -0.87 10.46
N ASP A 38 1.33 -1.24 11.72
CA ASP A 38 1.02 -0.30 12.80
C ASP A 38 2.17 0.70 13.04
N ASP A 39 3.42 0.26 12.91
CA ASP A 39 4.62 1.08 13.07
C ASP A 39 4.62 2.34 12.20
N ILE A 40 4.01 2.29 11.01
CA ILE A 40 3.97 3.43 10.09
C ILE A 40 2.79 4.37 10.33
N ARG A 41 1.77 3.97 11.12
CA ARG A 41 0.58 4.79 11.39
C ARG A 41 0.93 6.10 12.09
N HIS A 42 2.04 6.11 12.84
CA HIS A 42 2.51 7.26 13.60
C HIS A 42 3.36 8.24 12.78
N LEU A 43 3.71 7.90 11.53
CA LEU A 43 4.42 8.82 10.66
C LEU A 43 3.51 10.01 10.32
N PRO A 44 3.97 11.27 10.48
CA PRO A 44 3.11 12.44 10.29
C PRO A 44 2.39 12.45 8.94
N GLU A 45 3.09 12.12 7.86
CA GLU A 45 2.52 12.09 6.50
C GLU A 45 1.42 11.02 6.33
N ILE A 46 1.52 9.89 7.03
CA ILE A 46 0.54 8.81 6.98
C ILE A 46 -0.66 9.15 7.87
N GLN A 47 -0.38 9.70 9.05
CA GLN A 47 -1.42 10.16 9.97
C GLN A 47 -2.26 11.28 9.34
N GLU A 48 -1.63 12.25 8.68
CA GLU A 48 -2.33 13.32 7.96
C GLU A 48 -3.21 12.76 6.84
N LEU A 49 -2.69 11.82 6.04
CA LEU A 49 -3.45 11.17 4.96
C LEU A 49 -4.66 10.42 5.51
N THR A 50 -4.46 9.56 6.51
CA THR A 50 -5.55 8.75 7.09
C THR A 50 -6.61 9.63 7.76
N ASN A 51 -6.20 10.69 8.47
CA ASN A 51 -7.11 11.64 9.10
C ASN A 51 -7.92 12.48 8.10
N ALA A 52 -7.35 12.81 6.93
CA ALA A 52 -8.03 13.59 5.89
C ALA A 52 -9.26 12.88 5.30
N PHE A 53 -9.32 11.55 5.42
CA PHE A 53 -10.38 10.71 4.82
C PHE A 53 -11.13 9.87 5.87
N ILE A 54 -11.21 10.33 7.12
CA ILE A 54 -12.04 9.69 8.14
C ILE A 54 -13.50 9.66 7.68
N GLY A 55 -14.10 8.46 7.65
CA GLY A 55 -15.48 8.26 7.21
C GLY A 55 -15.66 8.09 5.70
N ASP A 56 -14.58 8.14 4.91
CA ASP A 56 -14.58 7.85 3.47
C ASP A 56 -13.48 6.82 3.12
N ASP A 57 -13.79 5.55 3.34
CA ASP A 57 -12.85 4.45 3.14
C ASP A 57 -12.47 4.27 1.66
N SER A 58 -13.36 4.60 0.72
CA SER A 58 -13.09 4.47 -0.72
C SER A 58 -12.05 5.48 -1.18
N THR A 59 -12.21 6.74 -0.78
CA THR A 59 -11.23 7.79 -1.07
C THR A 59 -9.94 7.51 -0.31
N ARG A 60 -10.00 7.10 0.97
CA ARG A 60 -8.80 6.72 1.74
C ARG A 60 -7.98 5.64 1.02
N ASN A 61 -8.60 4.53 0.61
CA ASN A 61 -7.93 3.44 -0.08
C ASN A 61 -7.24 3.92 -1.38
N THR A 62 -7.92 4.77 -2.16
CA THR A 62 -7.34 5.34 -3.39
C THR A 62 -6.10 6.16 -3.08
N HIS A 63 -6.14 7.01 -2.05
CA HIS A 63 -5.00 7.84 -1.65
C HIS A 63 -3.85 7.02 -1.03
N LEU A 64 -4.14 5.95 -0.28
CA LEU A 64 -3.11 5.03 0.20
C LEU A 64 -2.40 4.34 -0.97
N GLN A 65 -3.13 3.89 -1.99
CA GLN A 65 -2.52 3.30 -3.18
C GLN A 65 -1.68 4.31 -3.97
N LEU A 66 -2.14 5.57 -4.08
CA LEU A 66 -1.34 6.64 -4.69
C LEU A 66 -0.05 6.90 -3.92
N LYS A 67 -0.12 6.99 -2.58
CA LYS A 67 1.05 7.15 -1.71
C LYS A 67 2.01 5.95 -1.85
N ALA A 68 1.47 4.74 -1.95
CA ALA A 68 2.26 3.54 -2.18
C ALA A 68 3.01 3.59 -3.52
N LYS A 69 2.41 4.13 -4.59
CA LYS A 69 3.12 4.34 -5.86
C LYS A 69 4.35 5.23 -5.70
N ASP A 70 4.29 6.25 -4.84
CA ASP A 70 5.46 7.09 -4.58
C ASP A 70 6.59 6.29 -3.92
N TYR A 71 6.28 5.40 -2.98
CA TYR A 71 7.26 4.47 -2.40
C TYR A 71 7.78 3.45 -3.42
N LEU A 72 6.94 2.92 -4.31
CA LEU A 72 7.38 2.03 -5.40
C LEU A 72 8.31 2.74 -6.39
N ARG A 73 8.18 4.06 -6.56
CA ARG A 73 9.07 4.86 -7.42
C ARG A 73 10.42 5.10 -6.77
N SER A 74 10.49 5.19 -5.44
CA SER A 74 11.76 5.30 -4.70
C SER A 74 12.41 3.95 -4.40
N GLY A 75 11.75 2.83 -4.72
CA GLY A 75 12.24 1.47 -4.46
C GLY A 75 11.92 0.98 -3.04
N ALA A 76 11.15 1.73 -2.26
CA ALA A 76 10.73 1.37 -0.91
C ALA A 76 9.50 0.44 -0.95
N ILE A 77 9.66 -0.77 -1.49
CA ILE A 77 8.55 -1.72 -1.75
C ILE A 77 7.85 -2.13 -0.45
N GLU A 78 8.62 -2.36 0.62
CA GLU A 78 8.08 -2.70 1.93
C GLU A 78 7.18 -1.58 2.49
N MET A 79 7.61 -0.32 2.38
CA MET A 79 6.80 0.85 2.77
C MET A 79 5.54 0.97 1.92
N ALA A 80 5.62 0.69 0.62
CA ALA A 80 4.44 0.65 -0.24
C ALA A 80 3.41 -0.35 0.30
N TRP A 81 3.85 -1.56 0.66
CA TRP A 81 2.96 -2.56 1.25
C TRP A 81 2.38 -2.15 2.59
N LYS A 82 3.21 -1.63 3.51
CA LYS A 82 2.74 -1.16 4.81
C LYS A 82 1.62 -0.14 4.66
N VAL A 83 1.76 0.80 3.72
CA VAL A 83 0.76 1.83 3.45
C VAL A 83 -0.52 1.29 2.82
N ILE A 84 -0.42 0.34 1.88
CA ILE A 84 -1.57 -0.28 1.20
C ILE A 84 -2.46 -1.04 2.20
N LEU A 85 -1.88 -1.57 3.28
CA LEU A 85 -2.55 -2.40 4.28
C LEU A 85 -3.21 -1.60 5.43
N LEU A 86 -3.19 -0.26 5.39
CA LEU A 86 -3.74 0.62 6.42
C LEU A 86 -5.26 0.84 6.38
#